data_AF-A0A3D1TLF5-F1
#
_entry.id   AF-A0A3D1TLF5-F1
#
_cell.length_a   1.000
_cell.length_b   1.000
_cell.length_c   1.000
_cell.angle_alpha   90.00
_cell.angle_beta   90.00
_cell.angle_gamma   90.00
#
_symmetry.space_group_name_H-M   'P 1'
#
loop_
_entity.id
_entity.type
_entity.pdbx_description
1 polymer ?
#
loop_
_entity_poly.entity_id
_entity_poly.type
_entity_poly.pdbx_seq_one_letter_code
_entity_poly.pdbx_strand_id
1 'polypeptide(L)'
;AADKDADSDDREQWAKANPSYPKRTSEQAIMRMRNNLSDDSFRREALGIWDETATAYAISPDLWKAAAIDDVPDGGTVSFGIDMPPDRSVLTIGAALRYADGSAIIQMANIKDARQVGTMWAVDWLAERWPKTASVVIDAQSPAMSLLPELKKAHVKVTVTNMQEMGRACGRFLDMLKAGTLKHPRDEYQPQL
;
A
#
# COMPACT_ATOMS: atom_id res chain seq x y z
N ALA A 1 -14.27 -21.13 -16.10
CA ALA A 1 -15.19 -20.04 -15.74
C ALA A 1 -15.81 -19.50 -17.03
N ALA A 2 -17.05 -19.05 -16.97
CA ALA A 2 -17.70 -18.32 -18.05
C ALA A 2 -17.00 -16.98 -18.33
N ASP A 3 -17.34 -16.35 -19.45
CA ASP A 3 -16.92 -14.98 -19.75
C ASP A 3 -17.52 -14.00 -18.74
N LYS A 4 -16.77 -12.94 -18.43
CA LYS A 4 -17.10 -11.99 -17.37
C LYS A 4 -18.46 -11.32 -17.56
N ASP A 5 -18.76 -10.93 -18.80
CA ASP A 5 -20.01 -10.25 -19.18
C ASP A 5 -21.05 -11.25 -19.72
N ALA A 6 -20.85 -12.54 -19.48
CA ALA A 6 -21.78 -13.58 -19.92
C ALA A 6 -23.19 -13.31 -19.42
N ASP A 7 -24.15 -13.45 -20.32
CA ASP A 7 -25.55 -13.61 -19.95
C ASP A 7 -25.67 -14.87 -19.09
N SER A 8 -26.36 -14.72 -17.96
CA SER A 8 -26.50 -15.81 -17.01
C SER A 8 -27.41 -16.93 -17.49
N ASP A 9 -28.15 -16.73 -18.57
CA ASP A 9 -28.95 -17.75 -19.24
C ASP A 9 -28.28 -18.30 -20.52
N ASP A 10 -27.00 -17.99 -20.77
CA ASP A 10 -26.24 -18.52 -21.91
C ASP A 10 -25.73 -19.95 -21.65
N ARG A 11 -26.22 -20.91 -22.44
CA ARG A 11 -25.89 -22.34 -22.32
C ARG A 11 -24.45 -22.64 -22.70
N GLU A 12 -23.84 -21.87 -23.61
CA GLU A 12 -22.43 -22.05 -23.97
C GLU A 12 -21.53 -21.67 -22.78
N GLN A 13 -21.92 -20.61 -22.06
CA GLN A 13 -21.24 -20.15 -20.86
C GLN A 13 -21.41 -21.14 -19.70
N TRP A 14 -22.56 -21.81 -19.61
CA TRP A 14 -22.78 -22.89 -18.65
C TRP A 14 -21.87 -24.07 -18.92
N ALA A 15 -21.70 -24.48 -20.18
CA ALA A 15 -20.78 -25.54 -20.58
C ALA A 15 -19.31 -25.16 -20.31
N LYS A 16 -18.96 -23.89 -20.55
CA LYS A 16 -17.63 -23.34 -20.27
C LYS A 16 -17.31 -23.26 -18.78
N ALA A 17 -18.30 -22.95 -17.95
CA ALA A 17 -18.15 -22.89 -16.50
C ALA A 17 -18.22 -24.27 -15.83
N ASN A 18 -19.02 -25.20 -16.37
CA ASN A 18 -19.31 -26.50 -15.79
C ASN A 18 -18.92 -27.64 -16.75
N PRO A 19 -17.70 -28.20 -16.65
CA PRO A 19 -17.24 -29.28 -17.55
C PRO A 19 -18.11 -30.54 -17.55
N SER A 20 -18.95 -30.73 -16.52
CA SER A 20 -19.89 -31.84 -16.42
C SER A 20 -21.24 -31.58 -17.10
N TYR A 21 -21.52 -30.37 -17.55
CA TYR A 21 -22.71 -30.02 -18.30
C TYR A 21 -22.52 -30.31 -19.81
N PRO A 22 -23.56 -30.79 -20.53
CA PRO A 22 -24.89 -31.19 -20.05
C PRO A 22 -24.99 -32.66 -19.60
N LYS A 23 -23.88 -33.41 -19.59
CA LYS A 23 -23.90 -34.88 -19.44
C LYS A 23 -24.24 -35.35 -18.02
N ARG A 24 -23.43 -34.96 -17.03
CA ARG A 24 -23.61 -35.36 -15.61
C ARG A 24 -24.37 -34.29 -14.83
N THR A 25 -24.21 -33.02 -15.20
CA THR A 25 -25.03 -31.91 -14.71
C THR A 25 -26.06 -31.59 -15.78
N SER A 26 -27.35 -31.80 -15.50
CA SER A 26 -28.42 -31.51 -16.45
C SER A 26 -28.79 -30.01 -16.46
N GLU A 27 -29.43 -29.57 -17.54
CA GLU A 27 -29.97 -28.20 -17.64
C GLU A 27 -30.96 -27.88 -16.52
N GLN A 28 -31.80 -28.85 -16.16
CA GLN A 28 -32.74 -28.72 -15.04
C GLN A 28 -32.04 -28.47 -13.70
N ALA A 29 -30.85 -29.05 -13.49
CA ALA A 29 -30.08 -28.83 -12.27
C ALA A 29 -29.52 -27.40 -12.19
N ILE A 30 -29.02 -26.87 -13.31
CA ILE A 30 -28.56 -25.47 -13.40
C ILE A 30 -29.74 -24.50 -13.25
N MET A 31 -30.88 -24.76 -13.91
CA MET A 31 -32.09 -23.95 -13.76
C MET A 31 -32.67 -23.99 -12.34
N ARG A 32 -32.58 -25.11 -11.63
CA ARG A 32 -32.96 -25.18 -10.21
C ARG A 32 -32.05 -24.29 -9.36
N MET A 33 -30.75 -24.27 -9.65
CA MET A 33 -29.81 -23.38 -8.97
C MET A 33 -30.12 -21.91 -9.27
N ARG A 34 -30.43 -21.58 -10.53
CA ARG A 34 -30.86 -20.24 -10.98
C ARG A 34 -32.09 -19.73 -10.23
N ASN A 35 -33.08 -20.59 -10.00
CA ASN A 35 -34.30 -20.22 -9.29
C ASN A 35 -34.11 -20.08 -7.77
N ASN A 36 -33.09 -20.71 -7.21
CA ASN A 36 -32.85 -20.75 -5.76
C ASN A 36 -31.81 -19.73 -5.29
N LEU A 37 -31.03 -19.14 -6.20
CA LEU A 37 -29.99 -18.17 -5.89
C LEU A 37 -30.36 -16.79 -6.44
N SER A 38 -29.82 -15.73 -5.83
CA SER A 38 -29.81 -14.41 -6.47
C SER A 38 -28.94 -14.46 -7.73
N ASP A 39 -29.15 -13.51 -8.65
CA ASP A 39 -28.37 -13.42 -9.89
C ASP A 39 -26.85 -13.38 -9.63
N ASP A 40 -26.42 -12.56 -8.67
CA ASP A 40 -25.02 -12.47 -8.24
C ASP A 40 -24.48 -13.79 -7.66
N SER A 41 -25.23 -14.45 -6.78
CA SER A 41 -24.83 -15.75 -6.23
C SER A 41 -24.78 -16.84 -7.31
N PHE A 42 -25.69 -16.81 -8.28
CA PHE A 42 -25.66 -17.73 -9.41
C PHE A 42 -24.43 -17.48 -10.30
N ARG A 43 -24.09 -16.23 -10.59
CA ARG A 43 -22.90 -15.87 -11.38
C ARG A 43 -21.62 -16.35 -10.70
N ARG A 44 -21.51 -16.22 -9.37
CA ARG A 44 -20.35 -16.70 -8.60
C ARG A 44 -20.28 -18.22 -8.55
N GLU A 45 -21.37 -18.88 -8.16
CA GLU A 45 -21.39 -20.31 -7.83
C GLU A 45 -21.55 -21.21 -9.06
N ALA A 46 -22.37 -20.81 -10.05
CA ALA A 46 -22.65 -21.62 -11.23
C ALA A 46 -21.76 -21.25 -12.43
N LEU A 47 -21.36 -19.98 -12.56
CA LEU A 47 -20.58 -19.50 -13.71
C LEU A 47 -19.10 -19.27 -13.39
N GLY A 48 -18.74 -19.28 -12.11
CA GLY A 48 -17.38 -18.97 -11.65
C GLY A 48 -16.99 -17.52 -11.92
N ILE A 49 -17.98 -16.63 -12.11
CA ILE A 49 -17.80 -15.20 -12.30
C ILE A 49 -17.82 -14.57 -10.92
N TRP A 50 -16.62 -14.35 -10.39
CA TRP A 50 -16.46 -13.50 -9.22
C TRP A 50 -16.59 -12.05 -9.69
N ASP A 51 -17.35 -11.22 -8.98
CA ASP A 51 -17.14 -9.78 -9.09
C ASP A 51 -15.65 -9.56 -8.88
N GLU A 52 -15.01 -8.93 -9.88
CA GLU A 52 -13.70 -8.34 -9.65
C GLU A 52 -13.87 -7.58 -8.36
N THR A 53 -13.12 -7.98 -7.34
CA THR A 53 -12.94 -7.17 -6.16
C THR A 53 -12.62 -5.81 -6.72
N ALA A 54 -13.58 -4.88 -6.63
CA ALA A 54 -13.35 -3.48 -6.96
C ALA A 54 -12.06 -3.21 -6.22
N THR A 55 -10.97 -3.03 -6.96
CA THR A 55 -9.66 -2.98 -6.34
C THR A 55 -9.72 -1.67 -5.60
N ALA A 56 -10.06 -1.76 -4.31
CA ALA A 56 -10.37 -0.61 -3.51
C ALA A 56 -9.01 -0.01 -3.21
N TYR A 57 -8.53 0.82 -4.13
CA TYR A 57 -7.29 1.51 -3.96
C TYR A 57 -7.46 2.41 -2.75
N ALA A 58 -6.71 2.12 -1.68
CA ALA A 58 -6.70 2.96 -0.49
C ALA A 58 -6.29 4.40 -0.83
N ILE A 59 -5.47 4.56 -1.88
CA ILE A 59 -5.06 5.84 -2.46
C ILE A 59 -5.55 5.89 -3.92
N SER A 60 -6.33 6.90 -4.29
CA SER A 60 -6.78 7.09 -5.68
C SER A 60 -5.57 7.25 -6.62
N PRO A 61 -5.45 6.43 -7.69
CA PRO A 61 -4.37 6.56 -8.67
C PRO A 61 -4.31 7.93 -9.35
N ASP A 62 -5.47 8.54 -9.61
CA ASP A 62 -5.55 9.86 -10.24
C ASP A 62 -5.05 10.96 -9.29
N LEU A 63 -5.43 10.90 -8.01
CA LEU A 63 -4.94 11.84 -7.00
C LEU A 63 -3.44 11.69 -6.78
N TRP A 64 -2.92 10.45 -6.77
CA TRP A 64 -1.49 10.19 -6.67
C TRP A 64 -0.75 10.78 -7.85
N LYS A 65 -1.19 10.48 -9.09
CA LYS A 65 -0.57 11.03 -10.31
C LYS A 65 -0.58 12.56 -10.33
N ALA A 66 -1.65 13.21 -9.85
CA ALA A 66 -1.76 14.67 -9.76
C ALA A 66 -0.89 15.30 -8.64
N ALA A 67 -0.40 14.48 -7.70
CA ALA A 67 0.50 14.89 -6.63
C ALA A 67 1.97 14.83 -7.01
N ALA A 68 2.31 14.28 -8.18
CA ALA A 68 3.67 14.22 -8.68
C ALA A 68 4.24 15.61 -9.00
N ILE A 69 5.51 15.82 -8.63
CA ILE A 69 6.30 17.02 -8.94
C ILE A 69 7.67 16.62 -9.49
N ASP A 70 8.28 17.50 -10.28
CA ASP A 70 9.59 17.27 -10.89
C ASP A 70 10.74 17.69 -9.96
N ASP A 71 10.58 18.83 -9.28
CA ASP A 71 11.57 19.39 -8.37
C ASP A 71 11.02 19.52 -6.96
N VAL A 72 11.82 19.10 -5.96
CA VAL A 72 11.50 19.30 -4.54
C VAL A 72 11.99 20.70 -4.14
N PRO A 73 11.08 21.62 -3.74
CA PRO A 73 11.49 22.96 -3.31
C PRO A 73 12.40 22.91 -2.09
N ASP A 74 13.39 23.79 -2.06
CA ASP A 74 14.27 23.93 -0.90
C ASP A 74 13.51 24.30 0.37
N GLY A 75 14.08 23.91 1.51
CA GLY A 75 13.52 24.17 2.83
C GLY A 75 12.61 23.04 3.29
N GLY A 76 11.58 23.41 4.06
CA GLY A 76 10.78 22.46 4.80
C GLY A 76 11.54 21.82 5.96
N THR A 77 10.80 21.37 6.98
CA THR A 77 11.38 20.63 8.10
C THR A 77 11.21 19.14 7.86
N VAL A 78 12.31 18.39 7.82
CA VAL A 78 12.30 16.96 7.52
C VAL A 78 12.01 16.11 8.74
N SER A 79 11.22 15.05 8.55
CA SER A 79 11.07 13.93 9.48
C SER A 79 11.25 12.62 8.72
N PHE A 80 11.73 11.58 9.40
CA PHE A 80 11.96 10.26 8.81
C PHE A 80 11.04 9.21 9.42
N GLY A 81 10.55 8.30 8.58
CA GLY A 81 9.89 7.06 9.00
C GLY A 81 10.76 5.87 8.60
N ILE A 82 10.92 4.90 9.49
CA ILE A 82 11.67 3.68 9.22
C ILE A 82 10.73 2.50 9.28
N ASP A 83 10.76 1.65 8.26
CA ASP A 83 9.99 0.42 8.24
C ASP A 83 10.75 -0.73 7.58
N MET A 84 10.35 -1.94 7.95
CA MET A 84 10.89 -3.20 7.46
C MET A 84 9.72 -4.19 7.35
N PRO A 85 9.56 -4.89 6.22
CA PRO A 85 8.50 -5.88 6.08
C PRO A 85 8.71 -7.05 7.05
N PRO A 86 7.66 -7.85 7.35
CA PRO A 86 7.75 -8.99 8.26
C PRO A 86 8.86 -9.99 7.93
N ASP A 87 9.18 -10.17 6.65
CA ASP A 87 10.23 -11.07 6.15
C ASP A 87 11.65 -10.47 6.19
N ARG A 88 11.76 -9.21 6.63
CA ARG A 88 12.99 -8.44 6.79
C ARG A 88 13.86 -8.39 5.53
N SER A 89 13.23 -8.48 4.35
CA SER A 89 13.94 -8.44 3.06
C SER A 89 14.65 -7.11 2.84
N VAL A 90 14.02 -6.01 3.20
CA VAL A 90 14.47 -4.65 2.89
C VAL A 90 14.33 -3.76 4.11
N LEU A 91 15.16 -2.72 4.21
CA LEU A 91 14.98 -1.66 5.19
C LEU A 91 14.79 -0.35 4.43
N THR A 92 13.67 0.32 4.71
CA THR A 92 13.27 1.55 4.02
C THR A 92 13.23 2.72 4.98
N ILE A 93 13.77 3.85 4.54
CA ILE A 93 13.64 5.15 5.21
C ILE A 93 12.82 6.05 4.29
N GLY A 94 11.61 6.41 4.72
CA GLY A 94 10.80 7.46 4.12
C GLY A 94 11.14 8.82 4.73
N ALA A 95 11.00 9.88 3.94
CA ALA A 95 11.11 11.27 4.36
C ALA A 95 9.78 12.01 4.14
N ALA A 96 9.47 12.90 5.07
CA ALA A 96 8.40 13.88 4.93
C ALA A 96 8.96 15.28 5.24
N LEU A 97 8.88 16.19 4.28
CA LEU A 97 9.23 17.60 4.40
C LEU A 97 7.95 18.40 4.61
N ARG A 98 7.85 19.12 5.73
CA ARG A 98 6.72 20.01 6.01
C ARG A 98 7.11 21.46 5.77
N TYR A 99 6.33 22.18 4.97
CA TYR A 99 6.53 23.59 4.67
C TYR A 99 5.68 24.49 5.56
N ALA A 100 6.02 25.78 5.59
CA ALA A 100 5.37 26.78 6.45
C ALA A 100 3.90 27.05 6.07
N ASP A 101 3.55 26.86 4.79
CA ASP A 101 2.19 26.98 4.26
C ASP A 101 1.29 25.78 4.62
N GLY A 102 1.85 24.76 5.29
CA GLY A 102 1.13 23.55 5.70
C GLY A 102 1.15 22.43 4.67
N SER A 103 1.72 22.65 3.48
CA SER A 103 1.96 21.59 2.51
C SER A 103 3.07 20.64 2.98
N ALA A 104 3.10 19.45 2.39
CA ALA A 104 4.15 18.48 2.63
C ALA A 104 4.59 17.77 1.35
N ILE A 105 5.87 17.43 1.31
CA ILE A 105 6.43 16.54 0.29
C ILE A 105 6.87 15.26 0.97
N ILE A 106 6.51 14.12 0.40
CA ILE A 106 6.96 12.81 0.82
C ILE A 106 7.82 12.16 -0.25
N GLN A 107 8.81 11.40 0.17
CA GLN A 107 9.69 10.66 -0.72
C GLN A 107 10.36 9.51 0.01
N MET A 108 10.85 8.53 -0.72
CA MET A 108 11.79 7.57 -0.17
C MET A 108 13.17 8.21 -0.10
N ALA A 109 13.75 8.22 1.11
CA ALA A 109 15.07 8.80 1.36
C ALA A 109 16.19 7.79 1.16
N ASN A 110 15.95 6.53 1.52
CA ASN A 110 16.92 5.45 1.32
C ASN A 110 16.22 4.09 1.42
N ILE A 111 16.74 3.11 0.70
CA ILE A 111 16.28 1.72 0.77
C ILE A 111 17.45 0.79 0.46
N LYS A 112 17.58 -0.30 1.24
CA LYS A 112 18.59 -1.34 0.99
C LYS A 112 18.07 -2.72 1.30
N ASP A 113 18.58 -3.72 0.57
CA ASP A 113 18.42 -5.12 0.90
C ASP A 113 19.10 -5.39 2.26
N ALA A 114 18.28 -5.73 3.25
CA ALA A 114 18.72 -5.94 4.61
C ALA A 114 19.42 -7.30 4.80
N ARG A 115 19.20 -8.26 3.90
CA ARG A 115 19.84 -9.59 3.92
C ARG A 115 21.29 -9.50 3.43
N GLN A 116 21.57 -8.59 2.49
CA GLN A 116 22.91 -8.39 1.95
C GLN A 116 23.75 -7.41 2.76
N VAL A 117 23.19 -6.25 3.09
CA VAL A 117 23.95 -5.11 3.67
C VAL A 117 23.75 -5.00 5.18
N GLY A 118 22.80 -5.75 5.74
CA GLY A 118 22.35 -5.55 7.12
C GLY A 118 21.58 -4.24 7.28
N THR A 119 21.42 -3.82 8.54
CA THR A 119 20.51 -2.71 8.91
C THR A 119 21.22 -1.55 9.61
N MET A 120 22.47 -1.74 10.07
CA MET A 120 23.20 -0.73 10.84
C MET A 120 23.49 0.55 10.06
N TRP A 121 23.60 0.46 8.73
CA TRP A 121 23.75 1.63 7.87
C TRP A 121 22.65 2.68 8.10
N ALA A 122 21.43 2.26 8.46
CA ALA A 122 20.33 3.19 8.71
C ALA A 122 20.54 3.98 9.99
N VAL A 123 21.16 3.36 11.01
CA VAL A 123 21.50 4.03 12.27
C VAL A 123 22.52 5.13 12.01
N ASP A 124 23.60 4.80 11.29
CA ASP A 124 24.65 5.77 10.94
C ASP A 124 24.09 6.91 10.07
N TRP A 125 23.27 6.55 9.07
CA TRP A 125 22.67 7.51 8.15
C TRP A 125 21.72 8.49 8.85
N LEU A 126 20.94 8.01 9.82
CA LEU A 126 20.03 8.83 10.62
C LEU A 126 20.78 9.67 11.67
N ALA A 127 21.82 9.11 12.31
CA ALA A 127 22.63 9.83 13.28
C ALA A 127 23.31 11.06 12.65
N GLU A 128 23.83 10.93 11.44
CA GLU A 128 24.41 12.03 10.67
C GLU A 128 23.39 13.16 10.40
N ARG A 129 22.11 12.80 10.14
CA ARG A 129 21.05 13.74 9.75
C ARG A 129 20.22 14.26 10.92
N TRP A 130 20.33 13.63 12.09
CA TRP A 130 19.56 13.94 13.28
C TRP A 130 19.58 15.43 13.67
N PRO A 131 20.71 16.15 13.62
CA PRO A 131 20.75 17.57 14.02
C PRO A 131 19.79 18.50 13.25
N LYS A 132 19.36 18.11 12.04
CA LYS A 132 18.44 18.89 11.19
C LYS A 132 17.07 18.22 11.02
N THR A 133 16.81 17.14 11.74
CA THR A 133 15.59 16.33 11.63
C THR A 133 14.65 16.67 12.77
N ALA A 134 13.36 16.90 12.48
CA ALA A 134 12.37 17.15 13.52
C ALA A 134 11.97 15.87 14.27
N SER A 135 11.83 14.75 13.56
CA SER A 135 11.46 13.47 14.17
C SER A 135 11.95 12.28 13.36
N VAL A 136 12.33 11.21 14.06
CA VAL A 136 12.49 9.87 13.50
C VAL A 136 11.39 9.00 14.10
N VAL A 137 10.62 8.33 13.26
CA VAL A 137 9.43 7.58 13.65
C VAL A 137 9.58 6.10 13.27
N ILE A 138 9.17 5.22 14.17
CA ILE A 138 9.05 3.78 13.92
C ILE A 138 7.67 3.33 14.38
N ASP A 139 6.99 2.50 13.58
CA ASP A 139 5.75 1.85 14.02
C ASP A 139 6.05 0.74 15.03
N ALA A 140 5.28 0.65 16.11
CA ALA A 140 5.51 -0.32 17.18
C ALA A 140 5.41 -1.78 16.71
N GLN A 141 4.71 -2.06 15.61
CA GLN A 141 4.58 -3.40 15.03
C GLN A 141 5.65 -3.68 13.96
N SER A 142 6.43 -2.68 13.57
CA SER A 142 7.50 -2.85 12.59
C SER A 142 8.67 -3.67 13.15
N PRO A 143 9.18 -4.67 12.41
CA PRO A 143 10.49 -5.28 12.66
C PRO A 143 11.65 -4.27 12.80
N ALA A 144 11.52 -3.06 12.25
CA ALA A 144 12.49 -1.97 12.42
C ALA A 144 12.63 -1.52 13.90
N MET A 145 11.70 -1.86 14.78
CA MET A 145 11.83 -1.65 16.24
C MET A 145 13.10 -2.29 16.83
N SER A 146 13.67 -3.31 16.17
CA SER A 146 14.96 -3.88 16.55
C SER A 146 16.12 -2.88 16.48
N LEU A 147 16.01 -1.79 15.71
CA LEU A 147 17.00 -0.72 15.63
C LEU A 147 16.90 0.32 16.75
N LEU A 148 15.81 0.30 17.53
CA LEU A 148 15.57 1.30 18.57
C LEU A 148 16.70 1.43 19.60
N PRO A 149 17.30 0.32 20.12
CA PRO A 149 18.42 0.42 21.07
C PRO A 149 19.65 1.11 20.46
N GLU A 150 20.00 0.78 19.22
CA GLU A 150 21.16 1.35 18.54
C GLU A 150 20.94 2.82 18.15
N LEU A 151 19.73 3.18 17.70
CA LEU A 151 19.36 4.58 17.47
C LEU A 151 19.46 5.42 18.75
N LYS A 152 19.00 4.88 19.89
CA LYS A 152 19.14 5.54 21.19
C LYS A 152 20.59 5.70 21.60
N LYS A 153 21.42 4.67 21.38
CA LYS A 153 22.86 4.70 21.65
C LYS A 153 23.59 5.72 20.78
N ALA A 154 23.12 5.92 19.54
CA ALA A 154 23.56 6.98 18.64
C ALA A 154 22.95 8.36 18.94
N HIS A 155 22.25 8.51 20.08
CA HIS A 155 21.57 9.75 20.50
C HIS A 155 20.49 10.27 19.54
N VAL A 156 19.96 9.40 18.68
CA VAL A 156 18.80 9.70 17.83
C VAL A 156 17.52 9.48 18.63
N LYS A 157 16.72 10.53 18.80
CA LYS A 157 15.43 10.42 19.49
C LYS A 157 14.38 9.85 18.54
N VAL A 158 13.91 8.64 18.85
CA VAL A 158 12.87 7.95 18.09
C VAL A 158 11.52 8.11 18.77
N THR A 159 10.52 8.52 17.99
CA THR A 159 9.11 8.43 18.35
C THR A 159 8.57 7.09 17.90
N VAL A 160 8.05 6.30 18.83
CA VAL A 160 7.38 5.04 18.51
C VAL A 160 5.89 5.31 18.38
N THR A 161 5.31 4.95 17.25
CA THR A 161 3.86 5.14 17.00
C THR A 161 3.08 3.86 17.27
N ASN A 162 1.86 4.02 17.78
CA ASN A 162 0.90 2.93 17.93
C ASN A 162 -0.13 2.89 16.79
N MET A 163 -0.99 1.86 16.79
CA MET A 163 -2.01 1.65 15.76
C MET A 163 -2.97 2.85 15.60
N GLN A 164 -3.36 3.52 16.68
CA GLN A 164 -4.27 4.67 16.61
C GLN A 164 -3.59 5.89 15.98
N GLU A 165 -2.33 6.12 16.32
CA GLU A 165 -1.51 7.20 15.73
C GLU A 165 -1.27 6.94 14.24
N MET A 166 -0.99 5.68 13.86
CA MET A 166 -0.85 5.30 12.46
C MET A 166 -2.15 5.53 11.68
N GLY A 167 -3.31 5.15 12.23
CA GLY A 167 -4.61 5.43 11.62
C GLY A 167 -4.87 6.92 11.39
N ARG A 168 -4.50 7.77 12.36
CA ARG A 168 -4.59 9.24 12.23
C ARG A 168 -3.63 9.78 11.18
N ALA A 169 -2.41 9.24 11.09
CA ALA A 169 -1.43 9.62 10.08
C ALA A 169 -1.90 9.25 8.67
N CYS A 170 -2.45 8.05 8.47
CA CYS A 170 -3.05 7.61 7.22
C CYS A 170 -4.25 8.50 6.81
N GLY A 171 -5.13 8.84 7.74
CA GLY A 171 -6.24 9.77 7.48
C GLY A 171 -5.73 11.13 7.00
N ARG A 172 -4.77 11.71 7.72
CA ARG A 172 -4.15 12.99 7.34
C ARG A 172 -3.48 12.94 5.96
N PHE A 173 -2.79 11.85 5.64
CA PHE A 173 -2.18 11.63 4.33
C PHE A 173 -3.23 11.72 3.22
N LEU A 174 -4.34 11.00 3.37
CA LEU A 174 -5.41 10.98 2.38
C LEU A 174 -6.12 12.34 2.26
N ASP A 175 -6.33 13.03 3.37
CA ASP A 175 -6.93 14.36 3.38
C ASP A 175 -6.04 15.39 2.68
N MET A 176 -4.72 15.37 2.95
CA MET A 176 -3.77 16.27 2.28
C MET A 176 -3.63 15.96 0.80
N LEU A 177 -3.68 14.68 0.41
CA LEU A 177 -3.66 14.28 -0.99
C LEU A 177 -4.91 14.80 -1.73
N LYS A 178 -6.10 14.62 -1.15
CA LYS A 178 -7.36 15.16 -1.70
C LYS A 178 -7.35 16.68 -1.79
N ALA A 179 -6.77 17.36 -0.79
CA ALA A 179 -6.62 18.82 -0.78
C ALA A 179 -5.52 19.33 -1.73
N GLY A 180 -4.72 18.45 -2.34
CA GLY A 180 -3.60 18.82 -3.21
C GLY A 180 -2.41 19.43 -2.48
N THR A 181 -2.34 19.29 -1.15
CA THR A 181 -1.27 19.84 -0.30
C THR A 181 -0.21 18.79 0.10
N LEU A 182 -0.41 17.53 -0.29
CA LEU A 182 0.61 16.49 -0.27
C LEU A 182 1.14 16.29 -1.70
N LYS A 183 2.46 16.32 -1.86
CA LYS A 183 3.16 16.09 -3.13
C LYS A 183 4.25 15.03 -2.97
N HIS A 184 4.71 14.46 -4.08
CA HIS A 184 5.85 13.54 -4.09
C HIS A 184 6.64 13.67 -5.39
N PRO A 185 7.96 13.43 -5.38
CA PRO A 185 8.72 13.27 -6.61
C PRO A 185 8.19 12.10 -7.44
N ARG A 186 8.38 12.16 -8.75
CA ARG A 186 8.07 11.02 -9.62
C ARG A 186 8.83 9.76 -9.21
N ASP A 187 8.23 8.61 -9.44
CA ASP A 187 8.77 7.30 -9.06
C ASP A 187 10.16 7.03 -9.66
N GLU A 188 10.43 7.56 -10.85
CA GLU A 188 11.73 7.48 -11.53
C GLU A 188 12.88 8.20 -10.79
N TYR A 189 12.58 9.15 -9.91
CA TYR A 189 13.59 9.87 -9.12
C TYR A 189 13.79 9.27 -7.73
N GLN A 190 12.95 8.33 -7.34
CA GLN A 190 13.04 7.71 -6.02
C GLN A 190 14.08 6.57 -6.05
N PRO A 191 14.81 6.34 -4.94
CA PRO A 191 15.72 5.21 -4.83
C PRO A 191 15.05 3.90 -5.27
N GLN A 192 15.77 3.06 -6.01
CA GLN A 192 15.26 1.73 -6.39
C GLN A 192 16.16 0.66 -5.81
N LEU A 193 15.58 -0.50 -5.49
CA LEU A 193 16.31 -1.71 -5.12
C LEU A 193 16.75 -2.48 -6.37
#